data_AF-A0A2H0L700-F1
#
_entry.id   AF-A0A2H0L700-F1
#
_cell.length_a   1.000
_cell.length_b   1.000
_cell.length_c   1.000
_cell.angle_alpha   90.00
_cell.angle_beta   90.00
_cell.angle_gamma   90.00
#
_symmetry.space_group_name_H-M   'P 1'
#
loop_
_entity.id
_entity.type
_entity.pdbx_description
1 polymer ?
#
loop_
_entity_poly.entity_id
_entity_poly.type
_entity_poly.pdbx_seq_one_letter_code
_entity_poly.pdbx_strand_id
1 'polypeptide(L)'
;MNKVVTPFFWGQVYFDKKGKWPYPARAHFDAGALDYYKEELGVESPFIIVQFLDDILRPHISGHRSCPCGSNKRYRHCHRGKIFFLRSKIPNAKIQTSINRIKFDFFKEHKKAEAKQKSDSLIKQAIKRSLTNDR
;
A
#
# COMPACT_ATOMS: atom_id res chain seq x y z
N MET A 1 -7.93 13.80 -31.05
CA MET A 1 -8.40 12.46 -30.60
C MET A 1 -9.02 12.61 -29.21
N ASN A 2 -10.25 12.14 -29.00
CA ASN A 2 -11.04 12.43 -27.80
C ASN A 2 -10.62 11.49 -26.65
N LYS A 3 -9.84 12.00 -25.69
CA LYS A 3 -9.13 11.21 -24.66
C LYS A 3 -10.03 10.52 -23.61
N VAL A 4 -11.32 10.83 -23.59
CA VAL A 4 -12.29 10.30 -22.61
C VAL A 4 -13.35 9.44 -23.29
N VAL A 5 -13.86 9.90 -24.43
CA VAL A 5 -14.98 9.28 -25.13
C VAL A 5 -14.60 7.93 -25.75
N THR A 6 -13.44 7.87 -26.43
CA THR A 6 -13.00 6.64 -27.10
C THR A 6 -12.71 5.50 -26.10
N PRO A 7 -11.95 5.72 -25.00
CA PRO A 7 -11.74 4.67 -23.99
C PRO A 7 -13.04 4.20 -23.32
N PHE A 8 -14.00 5.10 -23.08
CA PHE A 8 -15.29 4.74 -22.49
C PHE A 8 -16.06 3.76 -23.39
N PHE A 9 -16.28 4.10 -24.67
CA PHE A 9 -17.02 3.24 -25.58
C PHE A 9 -16.32 1.91 -25.83
N TRP A 10 -14.99 1.90 -25.88
CA TRP A 10 -14.23 0.65 -25.97
C TRP A 10 -14.46 -0.24 -24.73
N GLY A 11 -14.44 0.35 -23.54
CA GLY A 11 -14.76 -0.33 -22.28
C GLY A 11 -16.18 -0.91 -22.28
N GLN A 12 -17.16 -0.13 -22.74
CA GLN A 12 -18.56 -0.57 -22.82
C GLN A 12 -18.73 -1.76 -23.76
N VAL A 13 -18.18 -1.68 -24.98
CA VAL A 13 -18.23 -2.79 -25.95
C VAL A 13 -17.56 -4.05 -25.40
N TYR A 14 -16.47 -3.91 -24.65
CA TYR A 14 -15.81 -5.04 -24.00
C TYR A 14 -16.70 -5.65 -22.92
N PHE A 15 -17.34 -4.83 -22.08
CA PHE A 15 -18.26 -5.29 -21.04
C PHE A 15 -19.45 -6.04 -21.64
N ASP A 16 -20.10 -5.49 -22.67
CA ASP A 16 -21.24 -6.12 -23.34
C ASP A 16 -20.87 -7.52 -23.89
N LYS A 17 -19.63 -7.70 -24.35
CA LYS A 17 -19.15 -8.99 -24.90
C LYS A 17 -18.65 -9.99 -23.86
N LYS A 18 -18.15 -9.53 -22.71
CA LYS A 18 -17.41 -10.38 -21.75
C LYS A 18 -18.01 -10.42 -20.35
N GLY A 19 -19.03 -9.59 -20.07
CA GLY A 19 -19.66 -9.47 -18.76
C GLY A 19 -18.77 -8.87 -17.67
N LYS A 20 -17.61 -8.31 -18.03
CA LYS A 20 -16.65 -7.71 -17.09
C LYS A 20 -15.91 -6.54 -17.75
N TRP A 21 -15.54 -5.55 -16.96
CA TRP A 21 -14.73 -4.42 -17.45
C TRP A 21 -13.33 -4.90 -17.88
N PRO A 22 -12.74 -4.30 -18.93
CA PRO A 22 -11.41 -4.69 -19.41
C PRO A 22 -10.27 -4.29 -18.46
N TYR A 23 -10.53 -3.33 -17.57
CA TYR A 23 -9.58 -2.89 -16.57
C TYR A 23 -9.93 -3.52 -15.21
N PRO A 24 -8.95 -4.05 -14.47
CA PRO A 24 -9.20 -4.46 -13.10
C PRO A 24 -9.64 -3.24 -12.29
N ALA A 25 -10.72 -3.39 -11.52
CA ALA A 25 -11.11 -2.37 -10.56
C ALA A 25 -9.99 -2.25 -9.52
N ARG A 26 -9.48 -1.04 -9.30
CA ARG A 26 -8.65 -0.79 -8.12
C ARG A 26 -9.47 -1.11 -6.88
N ALA A 27 -8.80 -1.65 -5.85
CA ALA A 27 -9.46 -1.87 -4.58
C ALA A 27 -10.10 -0.56 -4.09
N HIS A 28 -11.33 -0.62 -3.61
CA HIS A 28 -12.02 0.59 -3.16
C HIS A 28 -11.49 1.04 -1.78
N PHE A 29 -11.66 2.33 -1.49
CA PHE A 29 -11.28 2.95 -0.21
C PHE A 29 -9.77 2.88 0.07
N ASP A 30 -9.38 2.37 1.23
CA ASP A 30 -8.03 2.54 1.79
C ASP A 30 -7.00 1.66 1.09
N ALA A 31 -7.43 0.47 0.63
CA ALA A 31 -6.60 -0.42 -0.18
C ALA A 31 -6.20 0.25 -1.51
N GLY A 32 -7.14 0.92 -2.19
CA GLY A 32 -6.84 1.64 -3.43
C GLY A 32 -5.91 2.83 -3.25
N ALA A 33 -5.96 3.49 -2.10
CA ALA A 33 -5.02 4.57 -1.77
C ALA A 33 -3.60 4.02 -1.62
N LEU A 34 -3.44 2.88 -0.93
CA LEU A 34 -2.14 2.22 -0.80
C LEU A 34 -1.61 1.75 -2.16
N ASP A 35 -2.45 1.12 -2.99
CA ASP A 35 -2.09 0.66 -4.33
C ASP A 35 -1.64 1.83 -5.22
N TYR A 36 -2.33 2.97 -5.15
CA TYR A 36 -1.92 4.18 -5.86
C TYR A 36 -0.51 4.63 -5.44
N TYR A 37 -0.20 4.66 -4.14
CA TYR A 37 1.14 5.07 -3.68
C TYR A 37 2.21 4.05 -4.07
N LYS A 38 1.90 2.75 -4.06
CA LYS A 38 2.80 1.68 -4.51
C LYS A 38 3.18 1.88 -5.97
N GLU A 39 2.18 2.07 -6.84
CA GLU A 39 2.37 2.30 -8.27
C GLU A 39 3.17 3.59 -8.52
N GLU A 40 2.75 4.71 -7.92
CA GLU A 40 3.37 6.01 -8.16
C GLU A 40 4.82 6.05 -7.64
N LEU A 41 5.09 5.50 -6.46
CA LEU A 41 6.44 5.47 -5.88
C LEU A 41 7.29 4.32 -6.42
N GLY A 42 6.69 3.26 -6.93
CA GLY A 42 7.38 2.02 -7.33
C GLY A 42 7.95 1.27 -6.12
N VAL A 43 7.21 1.22 -5.02
CA VAL A 43 7.65 0.61 -3.75
C VAL A 43 6.51 -0.19 -3.14
N GLU A 44 6.78 -1.45 -2.79
CA GLU A 44 5.75 -2.34 -2.23
C GLU A 44 5.59 -2.23 -0.71
N SER A 45 6.65 -1.84 0.00
CA SER A 45 6.65 -1.83 1.47
C SER A 45 5.77 -0.70 2.02
N PRO A 46 4.70 -1.00 2.79
CA PRO A 46 3.87 0.02 3.44
C PRO A 46 4.66 0.94 4.37
N PHE A 47 5.70 0.40 5.01
CA PHE A 47 6.59 1.17 5.88
C PHE A 47 7.37 2.24 5.11
N ILE A 48 7.94 1.87 3.96
CA ILE A 48 8.67 2.83 3.12
C ILE A 48 7.70 3.86 2.51
N ILE A 49 6.49 3.43 2.13
CA ILE A 49 5.44 4.34 1.66
C ILE A 49 5.12 5.38 2.73
N VAL A 50 4.91 4.97 3.99
CA VAL A 50 4.68 5.91 5.10
C VAL A 50 5.84 6.90 5.25
N GLN A 51 7.10 6.47 5.13
CA GLN A 51 8.24 7.40 5.18
C GLN A 51 8.18 8.45 4.07
N PHE A 52 7.80 8.06 2.86
CA PHE A 52 7.62 8.99 1.76
C PHE A 52 6.45 9.95 1.97
N LEU A 53 5.32 9.45 2.51
CA LEU A 53 4.18 10.30 2.87
C LEU A 53 4.55 11.29 3.98
N ASP A 54 5.34 10.87 4.98
CA ASP A 54 5.88 11.77 6.00
C ASP A 54 6.81 12.82 5.37
N ASP A 55 7.65 12.46 4.41
CA ASP A 55 8.48 13.43 3.67
C ASP A 55 7.61 14.47 2.92
N ILE A 56 6.47 14.07 2.35
CA ILE A 56 5.51 15.02 1.72
C ILE A 56 5.00 16.06 2.72
N LEU A 57 4.84 15.70 4.00
CA LEU A 57 4.37 16.63 5.03
C LEU A 57 5.47 17.55 5.58
N ARG A 58 6.75 17.22 5.42
CA ARG A 58 7.87 18.01 5.96
C ARG A 58 8.06 19.32 5.19
N PRO A 59 8.24 20.48 5.83
CA PRO A 59 8.48 21.74 5.11
C PRO A 59 9.72 21.65 4.21
N HIS A 60 10.77 20.96 4.65
CA HIS A 60 12.03 20.79 3.92
C HIS A 60 12.48 19.31 3.89
N ILE A 61 13.00 18.88 2.73
CA ILE A 61 13.55 17.53 2.52
C ILE A 61 15.00 17.67 2.01
N SER A 62 15.97 17.18 2.78
CA SER A 62 17.37 17.18 2.35
C SER A 62 17.56 16.32 1.10
N GLY A 63 18.07 16.91 0.02
CA GLY A 63 18.34 16.18 -1.22
C GLY A 63 19.56 15.23 -1.14
N HIS A 64 20.43 15.41 -0.14
CA HIS A 64 21.68 14.66 0.01
C HIS A 64 21.51 13.34 0.77
N ARG A 65 20.45 13.20 1.57
CA ARG A 65 20.16 11.95 2.30
C ARG A 65 19.96 10.79 1.34
N SER A 66 20.22 9.58 1.80
CA SER A 66 19.86 8.36 1.09
C SER A 66 18.35 8.23 0.95
N CYS A 67 17.89 7.74 -0.21
CA CYS A 67 16.48 7.49 -0.46
C CYS A 67 16.03 6.21 0.26
N PRO A 68 14.87 6.21 0.96
CA PRO A 68 14.43 5.05 1.74
C PRO A 68 13.93 3.87 0.89
N CYS A 69 13.86 4.01 -0.45
CA CYS A 69 13.40 2.95 -1.35
C CYS A 69 14.38 1.77 -1.54
N GLY A 70 15.59 1.84 -0.96
CA GLY A 70 16.60 0.77 -1.09
C GLY A 70 17.47 0.84 -2.35
N SER A 71 17.27 1.84 -3.22
CA SER A 71 18.07 2.00 -4.46
C SER A 71 19.53 2.46 -4.25
N ASN A 72 19.91 2.76 -3.00
CA ASN A 72 21.19 3.36 -2.62
C ASN A 72 21.53 4.71 -3.30
N LYS A 73 20.55 5.36 -3.93
CA LYS A 73 20.71 6.68 -4.55
C LYS A 73 20.41 7.80 -3.55
N ARG A 74 21.03 8.97 -3.77
CA ARG A 74 20.65 10.20 -3.06
C ARG A 74 19.22 10.60 -3.42
N TYR A 75 18.48 11.15 -2.46
CA TYR A 75 17.05 11.49 -2.60
C TYR A 75 16.76 12.33 -3.85
N ARG A 76 17.61 13.34 -4.12
CA ARG A 76 17.49 14.23 -5.29
C ARG A 76 17.62 13.52 -6.64
N HIS A 77 18.28 12.36 -6.70
CA HIS A 77 18.49 11.56 -7.91
C HIS A 77 17.59 10.32 -7.94
N CYS A 78 16.59 10.25 -7.05
CA CYS A 78 15.70 9.12 -6.90
C CYS A 78 14.24 9.58 -6.82
N HIS A 79 13.64 9.63 -5.63
CA HIS A 79 12.21 9.92 -5.49
C HIS A 79 11.86 11.41 -5.32
N ARG A 80 12.82 12.34 -5.33
CA ARG A 80 12.53 13.78 -5.15
C ARG A 80 11.42 14.25 -6.10
N GLY A 81 11.56 14.00 -7.41
CA GLY A 81 10.56 14.42 -8.40
C GLY A 81 9.15 13.91 -8.09
N LYS A 82 9.01 12.61 -7.79
CA LYS A 82 7.73 11.97 -7.44
C LYS A 82 7.11 12.56 -6.17
N ILE A 83 7.93 12.88 -5.18
CA ILE A 83 7.47 13.45 -3.90
C ILE A 83 6.97 14.88 -4.08
N PHE A 84 7.68 15.71 -4.86
CA PHE A 84 7.20 17.05 -5.21
C PHE A 84 5.94 16.98 -6.09
N PHE A 85 5.86 16.02 -7.00
CA PHE A 85 4.65 15.77 -7.79
C PHE A 85 3.45 15.46 -6.88
N LEU A 86 3.57 14.48 -5.98
CA LEU A 86 2.50 14.13 -5.03
C LEU A 86 2.11 15.30 -4.13
N ARG A 87 3.10 16.06 -3.61
CA ARG A 87 2.86 17.27 -2.82
C ARG A 87 2.03 18.31 -3.58
N SER A 88 2.23 18.43 -4.90
CA SER A 88 1.46 19.37 -5.73
C SER A 88 0.03 18.92 -6.04
N LYS A 89 -0.27 17.62 -5.91
CA LYS A 89 -1.54 17.02 -6.31
C LYS A 89 -2.47 16.70 -5.16
N ILE A 90 -1.92 16.41 -3.98
CA ILE A 90 -2.69 15.86 -2.86
C ILE A 90 -2.59 16.80 -1.65
N PRO A 91 -3.73 17.26 -1.09
CA PRO A 91 -3.72 18.07 0.12
C PRO A 91 -3.10 17.34 1.31
N ASN A 92 -2.33 18.06 2.14
CA ASN A 92 -1.66 17.49 3.32
C ASN A 92 -2.63 16.73 4.26
N ALA A 93 -3.86 17.21 4.43
CA ALA A 93 -4.87 16.51 5.24
C ALA A 93 -5.21 15.10 4.72
N LYS A 94 -5.23 14.92 3.40
CA LYS A 94 -5.46 13.61 2.76
C LYS A 94 -4.24 12.70 2.90
N ILE A 95 -3.03 13.27 2.82
CA ILE A 95 -1.78 12.53 3.09
C ILE A 95 -1.77 12.04 4.55
N GLN A 96 -2.09 12.89 5.52
CA GLN A 96 -2.15 12.52 6.94
C GLN A 96 -3.18 11.41 7.19
N THR A 97 -4.36 11.53 6.58
CA THR A 97 -5.40 10.50 6.67
C THR A 97 -4.90 9.16 6.10
N SER A 98 -4.18 9.20 4.98
CA SER A 98 -3.59 8.00 4.37
C SER A 98 -2.55 7.35 5.29
N ILE A 99 -1.65 8.14 5.90
CA ILE A 99 -0.66 7.65 6.87
C ILE A 99 -1.34 6.94 8.03
N ASN A 100 -2.36 7.57 8.63
CA ASN A 100 -3.05 7.02 9.80
C ASN A 100 -3.73 5.69 9.47
N ARG A 101 -4.35 5.59 8.29
CA ARG A 101 -5.01 4.38 7.79
C ARG A 101 -4.01 3.25 7.53
N ILE A 102 -2.94 3.52 6.79
CA ILE A 102 -1.90 2.53 6.51
C ILE A 102 -1.30 2.00 7.81
N LYS A 103 -1.00 2.88 8.78
CA LYS A 103 -0.52 2.47 10.11
C LYS A 103 -1.56 1.61 10.83
N PHE A 104 -2.83 2.03 10.85
CA PHE A 104 -3.90 1.29 11.50
C PHE A 104 -4.08 -0.11 10.91
N ASP A 105 -4.13 -0.23 9.58
CA ASP A 105 -4.27 -1.51 8.89
C ASP A 105 -3.09 -2.44 9.20
N PHE A 106 -1.87 -1.89 9.21
CA PHE A 106 -0.68 -2.62 9.61
C PHE A 106 -0.78 -3.16 11.04
N PHE A 107 -1.16 -2.32 12.01
CA PHE A 107 -1.36 -2.76 13.40
C PHE A 107 -2.46 -3.82 13.54
N LYS A 108 -3.56 -3.68 12.78
CA LYS A 108 -4.67 -4.62 12.79
C LYS A 108 -4.24 -5.99 12.26
N GLU A 109 -3.51 -6.03 11.15
CA GLU A 109 -3.00 -7.28 10.57
C GLU A 109 -1.98 -7.96 11.49
N HIS A 110 -1.09 -7.18 12.15
CA HIS A 110 -0.16 -7.72 13.13
C HIS A 110 -0.86 -8.36 14.34
N LYS A 111 -1.86 -7.68 14.92
CA LYS A 111 -2.63 -8.25 16.04
C LYS A 111 -3.37 -9.54 15.67
N LYS A 112 -3.93 -9.61 14.45
CA LYS A 112 -4.58 -10.83 13.95
C LYS A 112 -3.56 -11.97 13.79
N ALA A 113 -2.38 -11.68 13.24
CA ALA A 113 -1.32 -12.67 13.06
C ALA A 113 -0.82 -13.21 14.40
N GLU A 114 -0.60 -12.34 15.39
CA GLU A 114 -0.23 -12.72 16.76
C GLU A 114 -1.30 -13.60 17.42
N ALA A 115 -2.57 -13.24 17.30
CA ALA A 115 -3.68 -14.01 17.84
C ALA A 115 -3.75 -15.42 17.21
N LYS A 116 -3.58 -15.51 15.88
CA LYS A 116 -3.53 -16.78 15.15
C LYS A 116 -2.34 -17.64 15.55
N GLN A 117 -1.15 -17.04 15.69
CA GLN A 117 0.04 -17.76 16.12
C GLN A 117 -0.13 -18.34 17.54
N LYS A 118 -0.78 -17.59 18.42
CA LYS A 118 -1.11 -18.05 19.78
C LYS A 118 -2.12 -19.19 19.76
N SER A 119 -3.17 -19.13 18.94
CA SER A 119 -4.12 -20.25 18.81
C SER A 119 -3.46 -21.51 18.27
N ASP A 120 -2.62 -21.39 17.24
CA ASP A 120 -1.94 -22.52 16.61
C ASP A 120 -0.94 -23.19 17.59
N SER A 121 -0.27 -22.39 18.42
CA SER A 121 0.60 -22.85 19.50
C SER A 121 -0.16 -23.67 20.56
N LEU A 122 -1.33 -23.17 20.99
CA LEU A 122 -2.17 -23.86 21.98
C LEU A 122 -2.72 -25.19 21.45
N ILE A 123 -3.16 -25.22 20.19
CA ILE A 123 -3.62 -26.44 19.51
C ILE A 123 -2.49 -27.47 19.46
N LYS A 124 -1.27 -27.07 19.06
CA LYS A 124 -0.09 -27.96 19.05
C LYS A 124 0.24 -28.51 20.44
N GLN A 125 0.14 -27.69 21.49
CA GLN A 125 0.35 -28.14 22.87
C GLN A 125 -0.72 -29.15 23.31
N ALA A 126 -1.99 -28.93 22.97
CA ALA A 126 -3.09 -29.84 23.30
C ALA A 126 -2.94 -31.21 22.61
N ILE A 127 -2.61 -31.22 21.32
CA ILE A 127 -2.35 -32.46 20.57
C ILE A 127 -1.17 -33.22 21.18
N LYS A 128 -0.07 -32.53 21.51
CA LYS A 128 1.10 -33.16 22.13
C LYS A 128 0.77 -33.81 23.47
N ARG A 129 -0.04 -33.16 24.31
CA ARG A 129 -0.47 -33.72 25.61
C ARG A 129 -1.37 -34.96 25.46
N SER A 130 -2.22 -34.96 24.45
CA SER A 130 -3.12 -36.09 24.15
C SER A 130 -2.32 -37.33 23.75
N LEU A 131 -1.32 -37.17 22.88
CA LEU A 131 -0.45 -38.25 22.40
C LEU A 131 0.52 -38.79 23.47
N THR A 132 0.78 -38.04 24.54
CA THR A 132 1.64 -38.48 25.65
C THR A 132 0.89 -39.20 26.76
N ASN A 133 -0.45 -39.15 26.77
CA ASN A 133 -1.29 -39.73 27.83
C ASN A 133 -1.81 -41.15 27.49
N ASP A 134 -1.58 -41.62 26.26
CA ASP A 134 -1.95 -42.96 25.77
C ASP A 134 -0.78 -43.99 25.92
N ARG A 135 0.11 -43.80 26.90
CA ARG A 135 1.19 -44.75 27.26
C ARG A 135 1.16 -45.13 28.73
#